data_AF-A0A098EX28-F1
#
_entry.id   AF-A0A098EX28-F1
#
_cell.length_a   1.000
_cell.length_b   1.000
_cell.length_c   1.000
_cell.angle_alpha   90.00
_cell.angle_beta   90.00
_cell.angle_gamma   90.00
#
_symmetry.space_group_name_H-M   'P 1'
#
loop_
_entity.id
_entity.type
_entity.pdbx_description
1 polymer ?
#
loop_
_entity_poly.entity_id
_entity_poly.type
_entity_poly.pdbx_seq_one_letter_code
_entity_poly.pdbx_strand_id
1 'polypeptide(L)'
;MNRKEKMVIRRQISTILETKCGRCVYRKGDSISICSKCPTGQQLQTISNKLWNGNRISAAPVNHNSKRRVWTEEEDLYLLNHKKYFSVDHIAEKLGRTVYAVNTRMTKLRRKRRQMKLAL
;
A
#
# COMPACT_ATOMS: atom_id res chain seq x y z
N MET A 1 9.71 -6.88 21.89
CA MET A 1 9.03 -5.87 22.73
C MET A 1 7.82 -6.49 23.43
N ASN A 2 7.77 -6.40 24.75
CA ASN A 2 6.73 -6.97 25.61
C ASN A 2 5.51 -6.03 25.77
N ARG A 3 4.43 -6.54 26.39
CA ARG A 3 3.16 -5.78 26.57
C ARG A 3 3.35 -4.47 27.34
N LYS A 4 4.16 -4.48 28.40
CA LYS A 4 4.43 -3.31 29.26
C LYS A 4 5.17 -2.21 28.47
N GLU A 5 6.18 -2.58 27.71
CA GLU A 5 6.92 -1.66 26.82
C GLU A 5 5.99 -1.04 25.77
N LYS A 6 5.12 -1.84 25.14
CA LYS A 6 4.14 -1.29 24.18
C LYS A 6 3.19 -0.28 24.84
N MET A 7 2.77 -0.55 26.07
CA MET A 7 1.88 0.32 26.83
C MET A 7 2.57 1.64 27.18
N VAL A 8 3.84 1.60 27.62
CA VAL A 8 4.64 2.80 27.92
C VAL A 8 4.76 3.69 26.68
N ILE A 9 5.10 3.11 25.53
CA ILE A 9 5.25 3.86 24.28
C ILE A 9 3.92 4.51 23.87
N ARG A 10 2.80 3.78 23.96
CA ARG A 10 1.48 4.34 23.66
C ARG A 10 1.12 5.50 24.59
N ARG A 11 1.40 5.38 25.89
CA ARG A 11 1.18 6.46 26.86
C ARG A 11 2.02 7.69 26.52
N GLN A 12 3.30 7.51 26.16
CA GLN A 12 4.17 8.61 25.73
C GLN A 12 3.63 9.33 24.50
N ILE A 13 3.13 8.58 23.50
CA ILE A 13 2.49 9.15 22.31
C ILE A 13 1.28 9.99 22.70
N SER A 14 0.37 9.45 23.53
CA SER A 14 -0.82 10.19 23.99
C SER A 14 -0.44 11.48 24.72
N THR A 15 0.54 11.44 25.61
CA THR A 15 1.03 12.62 26.33
C THR A 15 1.57 13.70 25.39
N ILE A 16 2.36 13.33 24.38
CA ILE A 16 2.88 14.29 23.39
C ILE A 16 1.73 14.89 22.57
N LEU A 17 0.77 14.05 22.15
CA LEU A 17 -0.38 14.50 21.40
C LEU A 17 -1.24 15.47 22.20
N GLU A 18 -1.46 15.24 23.48
CA GLU A 18 -2.24 16.12 24.35
C GLU A 18 -1.49 17.43 24.65
N THR A 19 -0.22 17.34 25.07
CA THR A 19 0.52 18.51 25.56
C THR A 19 1.09 19.38 24.44
N LYS A 20 1.58 18.77 23.36
CA LYS A 20 2.24 19.52 22.27
C LYS A 20 1.35 19.70 21.04
N CYS A 21 0.44 18.75 20.78
CA CYS A 21 -0.41 18.79 19.59
C CYS A 21 -1.89 19.11 19.91
N GLY A 22 -2.29 19.25 21.17
CA GLY A 22 -3.69 19.41 21.58
C GLY A 22 -4.40 20.61 20.96
N ARG A 23 -3.67 21.72 20.79
CA ARG A 23 -4.17 22.97 20.18
C ARG A 23 -3.48 23.29 18.84
N CYS A 24 -2.80 22.33 18.24
CA CYS A 24 -2.07 22.55 16.99
C CYS A 24 -3.05 22.70 15.82
N VAL A 25 -3.00 23.84 15.13
CA VAL A 25 -3.88 24.17 13.99
C VAL A 25 -3.78 23.15 12.85
N TYR A 26 -2.62 22.53 12.67
CA TYR A 26 -2.39 21.55 11.61
C TYR A 26 -2.89 20.16 11.93
N ARG A 27 -3.09 19.80 13.21
CA ARG A 27 -3.45 18.43 13.62
C ARG A 27 -4.79 17.94 13.05
N LYS A 28 -5.73 18.86 12.80
CA LYS A 28 -7.08 18.53 12.28
C LYS A 28 -7.21 18.67 10.75
N GLY A 29 -6.15 19.04 10.03
CA GLY A 29 -6.16 19.29 8.58
C GLY A 29 -4.98 18.62 7.86
N ASP A 30 -4.23 19.39 7.05
CA ASP A 30 -3.04 19.01 6.26
C ASP A 30 -1.81 18.57 7.09
N SER A 31 -2.07 17.94 8.23
CA SER A 31 -1.12 17.38 9.18
C SER A 31 -0.08 16.47 8.54
N ILE A 32 -0.37 15.77 7.44
CA ILE A 32 0.53 14.72 6.95
C ILE A 32 1.84 15.31 6.38
N SER A 33 1.74 16.32 5.51
CA SER A 33 2.91 16.94 4.87
C SER A 33 3.65 17.90 5.83
N ILE A 34 2.91 18.52 6.76
CA ILE A 34 3.46 19.50 7.70
C ILE A 34 4.02 18.81 8.95
N CYS A 35 3.28 17.90 9.58
CA CYS A 35 3.74 17.20 10.78
C CYS A 35 4.90 16.25 10.48
N SER A 36 5.07 15.74 9.25
CA SER A 36 6.25 14.94 8.89
C SER A 36 7.56 15.75 8.93
N LYS A 37 7.49 17.07 8.77
CA LYS A 37 8.64 17.99 8.87
C LYS A 37 8.73 18.69 10.24
N CYS A 38 7.68 18.62 11.04
CA CYS A 38 7.62 19.23 12.37
C CYS A 38 8.48 18.45 13.38
N PRO A 39 9.27 19.10 14.25
CA PRO A 39 10.07 18.42 15.28
C PRO A 39 9.25 17.49 16.18
N THR A 40 8.07 17.95 16.64
CA THR A 40 7.16 17.13 17.45
C THR A 40 6.62 15.93 16.65
N GLY A 41 6.34 16.10 15.36
CA GLY A 41 5.87 15.02 14.51
C GLY A 41 6.97 14.00 14.19
N GLN A 42 8.21 14.42 13.95
CA GLN A 42 9.37 13.53 13.81
C GLN A 42 9.65 12.76 15.10
N GLN A 43 9.48 13.42 16.27
CA GLN A 43 9.56 12.77 17.57
C GLN A 43 8.48 11.68 17.71
N LEU A 44 7.23 11.97 17.35
CA LEU A 44 6.14 10.99 17.34
C LEU A 44 6.40 9.82 16.39
N GLN A 45 6.93 10.08 15.19
CA GLN A 45 7.31 9.02 14.24
C GLN A 45 8.39 8.12 14.83
N THR A 46 9.39 8.70 15.49
CA THR A 46 10.48 7.95 16.15
C THR A 46 9.94 7.05 17.25
N ILE A 47 9.07 7.57 18.11
CA ILE A 47 8.46 6.80 19.21
C ILE A 47 7.51 5.73 18.66
N SER A 48 6.70 6.06 17.65
CA SER A 48 5.82 5.12 16.97
C SER A 48 6.59 3.99 16.30
N ASN A 49 7.71 4.29 15.64
CA ASN A 49 8.58 3.28 15.01
C ASN A 49 9.08 2.24 16.02
N LYS A 50 9.28 2.62 17.30
CA LYS A 50 9.66 1.67 18.36
C LYS A 50 8.55 0.65 18.67
N LEU A 51 7.29 0.92 18.36
CA LEU A 51 6.22 -0.08 18.44
C LEU A 51 6.45 -1.26 17.47
N TRP A 52 7.24 -1.00 16.43
CA TRP A 52 7.51 -1.91 15.32
C TRP A 52 9.01 -2.24 15.31
N ASN A 53 9.42 -3.22 16.12
CA ASN A 53 10.80 -3.75 16.14
C ASN A 53 11.15 -4.44 14.81
N GLY A 54 11.51 -3.67 13.77
CA GLY A 54 11.94 -4.19 12.47
C GLY A 54 10.85 -4.80 11.61
N ASN A 55 9.73 -5.23 12.21
CA ASN A 55 8.53 -5.62 11.51
C ASN A 55 7.56 -4.43 11.46
N ARG A 56 7.92 -3.38 10.69
CA ARG A 56 6.85 -2.83 9.87
C ARG A 56 6.43 -4.04 9.04
N ILE A 57 5.19 -4.48 9.17
CA ILE A 57 4.53 -4.98 7.97
C ILE A 57 4.58 -3.76 7.06
N SER A 58 5.66 -3.60 6.30
CA SER A 58 5.58 -3.08 4.96
C SER A 58 4.40 -3.85 4.40
N ALA A 59 3.28 -3.19 4.16
CA ALA A 59 2.15 -3.77 3.46
C ALA A 59 2.67 -4.25 2.10
N ALA A 60 3.30 -5.43 2.07
CA ALA A 60 4.39 -5.75 1.16
C ALA A 60 5.45 -4.61 1.05
N PRO A 61 6.61 -4.82 0.43
CA PRO A 61 7.22 -3.71 -0.30
C PRO A 61 6.19 -3.25 -1.34
N VAL A 62 5.42 -2.19 -1.04
CA VAL A 62 4.82 -1.40 -2.12
C VAL A 62 6.01 -0.82 -2.86
N ASN A 63 6.36 -1.52 -3.92
CA ASN A 63 7.41 -1.12 -4.83
C ASN A 63 6.97 0.20 -5.48
N HIS A 64 7.33 1.32 -4.86
CA HIS A 64 7.23 2.65 -5.45
C HIS A 64 8.28 2.86 -6.55
N ASN A 65 9.03 1.83 -6.95
CA ASN A 65 9.66 1.82 -8.26
C ASN A 65 8.56 1.73 -9.32
N SER A 66 7.99 2.89 -9.62
CA SER A 66 7.01 3.20 -10.65
C SER A 66 7.50 2.94 -12.08
N LYS A 67 8.53 2.09 -12.25
CA LYS A 67 8.84 1.49 -13.54
C LYS A 67 7.66 0.57 -13.84
N ARG A 68 6.74 1.04 -14.68
CA ARG A 68 5.55 0.32 -15.15
C ARG A 68 5.99 -1.06 -15.65
N ARG A 69 5.91 -2.08 -14.79
CA ARG A 69 6.27 -3.44 -15.16
C ARG A 69 5.44 -3.84 -16.38
N VAL A 70 6.11 -3.95 -17.53
CA VAL A 70 5.50 -4.28 -18.82
C VAL A 70 4.82 -5.64 -18.70
N TRP A 71 3.64 -5.79 -19.31
CA TRP A 71 2.96 -7.08 -19.40
C TRP A 71 3.59 -7.89 -20.51
N THR A 72 4.11 -9.08 -20.18
CA THR A 72 4.63 -10.00 -21.19
C THR A 72 3.51 -10.77 -21.87
N GLU A 73 3.80 -11.38 -23.02
CA GLU A 73 2.83 -12.20 -23.74
C GLU A 73 2.42 -13.44 -22.94
N GLU A 74 3.36 -14.05 -22.21
CA GLU A 74 3.10 -15.19 -21.33
C GLU A 74 2.15 -14.81 -20.19
N GLU A 75 2.32 -13.61 -19.62
CA GLU A 75 1.38 -13.10 -18.60
C GLU A 75 -0.02 -12.89 -19.19
N ASP A 76 -0.12 -12.34 -20.40
CA ASP A 76 -1.41 -12.16 -21.07
C ASP A 76 -2.09 -13.50 -21.38
N LEU A 77 -1.34 -14.48 -21.89
CA LEU A 77 -1.83 -15.84 -22.13
C LEU A 77 -2.28 -16.50 -20.82
N TYR A 78 -1.51 -16.33 -19.75
CA TYR A 78 -1.86 -16.82 -18.42
C TYR A 78 -3.20 -16.22 -17.96
N LEU A 79 -3.36 -14.89 -18.05
CA LEU A 79 -4.61 -14.20 -17.70
C LEU A 79 -5.82 -14.72 -18.48
N LEU A 80 -5.67 -14.93 -19.80
CA LEU A 80 -6.76 -15.36 -20.68
C LEU A 80 -7.20 -16.80 -20.40
N ASN A 81 -6.25 -17.69 -20.10
CA ASN A 81 -6.51 -19.12 -19.90
C ASN A 81 -6.98 -19.45 -18.48
N HIS A 82 -6.48 -18.73 -17.46
CA HIS A 82 -6.66 -19.11 -16.06
C HIS A 82 -7.84 -18.42 -15.38
N LYS A 83 -8.38 -17.31 -15.92
CA LYS A 83 -9.48 -16.57 -15.27
C LYS A 83 -10.75 -17.39 -15.03
N LYS A 84 -11.02 -18.40 -15.87
CA LYS A 84 -12.19 -19.28 -15.70
C LYS A 84 -12.08 -20.17 -14.46
N TYR A 85 -10.86 -20.51 -14.07
CA TYR A 85 -10.57 -21.47 -13.00
C TYR A 85 -10.13 -20.79 -11.71
N PHE A 86 -9.51 -19.61 -11.81
CA PHE A 86 -8.89 -18.92 -10.68
C PHE A 86 -9.50 -17.53 -10.41
N SER A 87 -9.53 -17.17 -9.12
CA SER A 87 -9.89 -15.82 -8.68
C SER A 87 -8.84 -14.80 -9.12
N VAL A 88 -9.24 -13.52 -9.17
CA VAL A 88 -8.31 -12.44 -9.55
C VAL A 88 -7.21 -12.31 -8.50
N ASP A 89 -7.53 -12.52 -7.22
CA ASP A 89 -6.56 -12.48 -6.12
C ASP A 89 -5.49 -13.56 -6.28
N HIS A 90 -5.89 -14.80 -6.57
CA HIS A 90 -4.94 -15.89 -6.81
C HIS A 90 -4.02 -15.61 -8.01
N ILE A 91 -4.60 -15.09 -9.10
CA ILE A 91 -3.83 -14.71 -10.29
C ILE A 91 -2.86 -13.56 -9.98
N ALA A 92 -3.29 -12.58 -9.19
CA ALA A 92 -2.47 -11.44 -8.78
C ALA A 92 -1.28 -11.89 -7.93
N GLU A 93 -1.52 -12.79 -6.97
CA GLU A 93 -0.49 -13.41 -6.14
C GLU A 93 0.51 -14.20 -7.01
N LYS A 94 0.01 -15.07 -7.90
CA LYS A 94 0.86 -15.89 -8.78
C LYS A 94 1.76 -15.05 -9.69
N LEU A 95 1.25 -13.91 -10.18
CA LEU A 95 1.98 -13.02 -11.08
C LEU A 95 2.82 -11.96 -10.35
N GLY A 96 2.77 -11.90 -9.02
CA GLY A 96 3.42 -10.84 -8.24
C GLY A 96 2.93 -9.44 -8.64
N ARG A 97 1.63 -9.28 -8.91
CA ARG A 97 1.00 -8.01 -9.30
C ARG A 97 -0.15 -7.67 -8.34
N THR A 98 -0.59 -6.42 -8.36
CA THR A 98 -1.79 -6.03 -7.61
C THR A 98 -3.06 -6.49 -8.34
N VAL A 99 -4.11 -6.78 -7.57
CA VAL A 99 -5.46 -7.11 -8.07
C VAL A 99 -5.96 -6.05 -9.06
N TYR A 100 -5.72 -4.77 -8.74
CA TYR A 100 -6.06 -3.64 -9.60
C TYR A 100 -5.34 -3.70 -10.96
N ALA A 101 -4.05 -4.02 -10.98
CA ALA A 101 -3.28 -4.14 -12.21
C ALA A 101 -3.80 -5.29 -13.09
N VAL A 102 -4.13 -6.43 -12.48
CA VAL A 102 -4.71 -7.60 -13.18
C VAL A 102 -6.05 -7.25 -13.82
N ASN A 103 -6.98 -6.66 -13.05
CA ASN A 103 -8.30 -6.24 -13.55
C ASN A 103 -8.16 -5.26 -14.72
N THR A 104 -7.30 -4.26 -14.58
CA THR A 104 -7.04 -3.26 -15.63
C THR A 104 -6.51 -3.90 -16.91
N ARG A 105 -5.57 -4.85 -16.80
CA ARG A 105 -5.02 -5.55 -17.98
C ARG A 105 -6.08 -6.43 -18.63
N MET A 106 -6.87 -7.16 -17.84
CA MET A 106 -7.90 -8.03 -18.37
C MET A 106 -8.96 -7.27 -19.17
N THR A 107 -9.39 -6.09 -18.70
CA THR A 107 -10.31 -5.22 -19.43
C THR A 107 -9.72 -4.79 -20.78
N LYS A 108 -8.43 -4.45 -20.83
CA LYS A 108 -7.73 -4.10 -22.08
C LYS A 108 -7.66 -5.27 -23.05
N LEU A 109 -7.34 -6.48 -22.57
CA LEU A 109 -7.29 -7.68 -23.40
C LEU A 109 -8.66 -8.04 -23.97
N ARG A 110 -9.72 -7.95 -23.16
CA ARG A 110 -11.11 -8.16 -23.63
C ARG A 110 -11.49 -7.16 -24.72
N ARG A 111 -11.13 -5.89 -24.55
CA ARG A 111 -11.36 -4.85 -25.57
C ARG A 111 -10.60 -5.14 -26.87
N LYS A 112 -9.31 -5.48 -26.79
CA LYS A 112 -8.48 -5.84 -27.95
C LYS A 112 -9.08 -7.03 -28.71
N ARG A 113 -9.51 -8.08 -27.99
CA ARG A 113 -10.17 -9.25 -28.59
C ARG A 113 -11.49 -8.92 -29.26
N ARG A 114 -12.29 -8.02 -28.68
CA ARG A 114 -13.55 -7.54 -29.31
C ARG A 114 -13.28 -6.75 -30.58
N GLN A 115 -12.28 -5.86 -30.58
CA GLN A 115 -11.90 -5.08 -31.76
C GLN A 115 -11.41 -5.99 -32.90
N MET A 116 -10.59 -7.00 -32.61
CA MET A 116 -10.14 -7.98 -33.61
C MET A 116 -11.30 -8.77 -34.23
N LYS A 117 -12.31 -9.14 -33.43
CA LYS A 117 -13.49 -9.85 -33.92
C LYS A 117 -14.43 -9.01 -34.79
N LEU A 118 -14.37 -7.69 -34.68
CA LEU A 118 -15.20 -6.75 -35.46
C LEU A 118 -14.50 -6.29 -36.74
N ALA A 119 -13.22 -6.62 -36.91
CA ALA A 119 -12.41 -6.26 -38.07
C ALA A 119 -12.25 -7.44 -39.07
N LEU A 120 -12.97 -8.54 -38.84
CA LEU A 120 -13.09 -9.74 -39.67
C LEU A 120 -14.55 -9.86 -40.11
#